data_AF-A0A2H0FP60-F1
#
_entry.id   AF-A0A2H0FP60-F1
#
_cell.length_a   1.000
_cell.length_b   1.000
_cell.length_c   1.000
_cell.angle_alpha   90.00
_cell.angle_beta   90.00
_cell.angle_gamma   90.00
#
_symmetry.space_group_name_H-M   'P 1'
#
loop_
_entity.id
_entity.type
_entity.pdbx_description
1 polymer ?
#
loop_
_entity_poly.entity_id
_entity_poly.type
_entity_poly.pdbx_seq_one_letter_code
_entity_poly.pdbx_strand_id
1 'polypeptide(L)'
;MKILIKIIAVLAAIIGIMAVITGSRVLLGLFDPGYQYFTVLVSYNVIMGFVSIVAGILIWKDSAKYKPLTYFITSAHIIVFLLLIIVFSDVISDHSISAMTFRSVAWIIFSLIVWKSKSVMDKT
;
A
#
# COMPACT_ATOMS: atom_id res chain seq x y z
N MET A 1 7.48 1.46 -21.97
CA MET A 1 7.61 1.17 -20.52
C MET A 1 8.40 -0.12 -20.30
N LYS A 2 9.38 -0.13 -19.40
CA LYS A 2 10.12 -1.34 -19.01
C LYS A 2 9.16 -2.39 -18.44
N ILE A 3 9.33 -3.66 -18.80
CA ILE A 3 8.48 -4.78 -18.33
C ILE A 3 8.30 -4.77 -16.80
N LEU A 4 9.38 -4.42 -16.08
CA LEU A 4 9.39 -4.29 -14.63
C LEU A 4 8.32 -3.30 -14.10
N ILE A 5 8.11 -2.16 -14.76
CA ILE A 5 7.13 -1.16 -14.31
C ILE A 5 5.70 -1.66 -14.50
N LYS A 6 5.44 -2.43 -15.57
CA LYS A 6 4.15 -3.09 -15.77
C LYS A 6 3.88 -4.13 -14.69
N ILE A 7 4.91 -4.89 -14.29
CA ILE A 7 4.81 -5.83 -13.15
C ILE A 7 4.47 -5.06 -11.86
N ILE A 8 5.17 -3.96 -11.57
CA ILE A 8 4.86 -3.13 -10.38
C ILE A 8 3.42 -2.59 -10.42
N ALA A 9 2.95 -2.12 -11.58
CA ALA A 9 1.58 -1.64 -11.73
C ALA A 9 0.53 -2.71 -11.38
N VAL A 10 0.74 -3.93 -11.86
CA VAL A 10 -0.15 -5.07 -11.59
C VAL A 10 -0.08 -5.46 -10.11
N LEU A 11 1.13 -5.56 -9.54
CA LEU A 11 1.30 -5.90 -8.13
C LEU A 11 0.68 -4.85 -7.19
N ALA A 12 0.84 -3.56 -7.49
CA ALA A 12 0.21 -2.48 -6.73
C ALA A 12 -1.33 -2.59 -6.75
N ALA A 13 -1.91 -2.90 -7.92
CA ALA A 13 -3.34 -3.13 -8.04
C ALA A 13 -3.80 -4.36 -7.25
N ILE A 14 -3.07 -5.48 -7.32
CA ILE A 14 -3.40 -6.71 -6.58
C ILE A 14 -3.36 -6.47 -5.07
N ILE A 15 -2.30 -5.86 -4.55
CA ILE A 15 -2.18 -5.54 -3.12
C ILE A 15 -3.33 -4.62 -2.68
N GLY A 16 -3.68 -3.63 -3.51
CA GLY A 16 -4.80 -2.74 -3.25
C GLY A 16 -6.15 -3.47 -3.21
N ILE A 17 -6.42 -4.34 -4.19
CA ILE A 17 -7.64 -5.16 -4.26
C ILE A 17 -7.76 -6.05 -3.03
N MET A 18 -6.67 -6.75 -2.66
CA MET A 18 -6.65 -7.58 -1.46
C MET A 18 -6.95 -6.78 -0.20
N ALA A 19 -6.37 -5.59 -0.06
CA ALA A 19 -6.63 -4.72 1.10
C ALA A 19 -8.10 -4.27 1.16
N VAL A 20 -8.70 -3.88 0.03
CA VAL A 20 -10.11 -3.50 -0.04
C VAL A 20 -11.01 -4.67 0.33
N ILE A 21 -10.82 -5.85 -0.28
CA ILE A 21 -11.69 -7.00 -0.05
C ILE A 21 -11.59 -7.45 1.41
N THR A 22 -10.38 -7.69 1.91
CA THR A 22 -10.18 -8.21 3.26
C THR A 22 -10.64 -7.20 4.30
N GLY A 23 -10.24 -5.93 4.16
CA GLY A 23 -10.62 -4.90 5.12
C GLY A 23 -12.13 -4.61 5.12
N SER A 24 -12.77 -4.57 3.94
CA SER A 24 -14.23 -4.33 3.88
C SER A 24 -15.01 -5.49 4.49
N ARG A 25 -14.57 -6.74 4.31
CA ARG A 25 -15.20 -7.90 4.96
C ARG A 25 -15.13 -7.82 6.48
N VAL A 26 -14.00 -7.38 7.03
CA VAL A 26 -13.85 -7.16 8.48
C VAL A 26 -14.78 -6.02 8.94
N LEU A 27 -14.80 -4.88 8.24
CA LEU A 27 -15.63 -3.74 8.61
C LEU A 27 -17.14 -4.01 8.54
N LEU A 28 -17.56 -4.87 7.61
CA LEU A 28 -18.97 -5.28 7.46
C LEU A 28 -19.37 -6.41 8.41
N GLY A 29 -18.46 -6.88 9.28
CA GLY A 29 -18.72 -8.01 10.19
C GLY A 29 -18.90 -9.36 9.47
N LEU A 30 -18.51 -9.45 8.20
CA LEU A 30 -18.62 -10.68 7.39
C LEU A 30 -17.45 -11.65 7.63
N PHE A 31 -16.40 -11.18 8.30
CA PHE A 31 -15.22 -11.96 8.62
C PHE A 31 -14.64 -11.49 9.97
N ASP A 32 -14.55 -12.41 10.92
CA ASP A 32 -13.82 -12.18 12.17
C ASP A 32 -12.36 -12.63 11.98
N PRO A 33 -11.39 -11.71 12.07
CA PRO A 33 -9.98 -12.05 11.95
C PRO A 33 -9.45 -12.91 13.11
N GLY A 34 -10.19 -13.07 14.21
CA GLY A 34 -9.78 -13.87 15.37
C GLY A 34 -8.67 -13.24 16.21
N TYR A 35 -8.43 -11.94 16.04
CA TYR A 35 -7.47 -11.15 16.82
C TYR A 35 -7.99 -9.73 17.06
N GLN A 36 -7.45 -9.05 18.07
CA GLN A 36 -7.77 -7.64 18.29
C GLN A 36 -7.22 -6.77 17.15
N TYR A 37 -8.12 -6.02 16.52
CA TYR A 37 -7.80 -5.08 15.45
C TYR A 37 -8.38 -3.71 15.77
N PHE A 38 -7.76 -2.67 15.24
CA PHE A 38 -8.30 -1.31 15.29
C PHE A 38 -9.17 -1.05 14.08
N THR A 39 -10.46 -0.77 14.30
CA THR A 39 -11.41 -0.38 13.24
C THR A 39 -10.88 0.78 12.39
N VAL A 40 -10.19 1.75 13.03
CA VAL A 40 -9.57 2.90 12.33
C VAL A 40 -8.44 2.43 11.40
N LEU A 41 -7.60 1.50 11.84
CA LEU A 41 -6.52 0.94 11.01
C LEU A 41 -7.07 0.14 9.83
N VAL A 42 -8.11 -0.67 10.06
CA VAL A 42 -8.77 -1.43 8.99
C VAL A 42 -9.39 -0.47 7.96
N SER A 43 -10.07 0.59 8.42
CA SER A 43 -10.63 1.63 7.56
C SER A 43 -9.55 2.32 6.72
N TYR A 44 -8.42 2.69 7.35
CA TYR A 44 -7.25 3.22 6.66
C TYR A 44 -6.76 2.27 5.57
N ASN A 45 -6.62 0.97 5.88
CA ASN A 45 -6.14 -0.03 4.94
C ASN A 45 -7.07 -0.18 3.71
N VAL A 46 -8.38 -0.10 3.89
CA VAL A 46 -9.35 -0.14 2.78
C VAL A 46 -9.21 1.09 1.89
N ILE A 47 -9.17 2.29 2.49
CA ILE A 47 -9.01 3.55 1.75
C ILE A 47 -7.70 3.52 0.94
N MET A 48 -6.60 3.18 1.60
CA MET A 48 -5.30 3.07 0.92
C MET A 48 -5.24 1.94 -0.09
N GLY A 49 -6.06 0.90 0.06
CA GLY A 49 -6.27 -0.13 -0.94
C GLY A 49 -6.82 0.44 -2.24
N PHE A 50 -7.87 1.28 -2.18
CA PHE A 50 -8.39 1.99 -3.36
C PHE A 50 -7.34 2.92 -3.98
N VAL A 51 -6.63 3.68 -3.14
CA VAL A 51 -5.55 4.57 -3.61
C VAL A 51 -4.44 3.77 -4.31
N SER A 52 -4.13 2.57 -3.81
CA SER A 52 -3.15 1.65 -4.40
C SER A 52 -3.61 1.12 -5.77
N ILE A 53 -4.89 0.81 -5.94
CA ILE A 53 -5.47 0.41 -7.23
C ILE A 53 -5.34 1.55 -8.24
N VAL A 54 -5.71 2.77 -7.83
CA VAL A 54 -5.58 3.96 -8.68
C VAL A 54 -4.12 4.18 -9.07
N ALA A 55 -3.19 4.03 -8.13
CA ALA A 55 -1.76 4.12 -8.41
C ALA A 55 -1.31 3.06 -9.42
N GLY A 56 -1.73 1.80 -9.27
CA GLY A 56 -1.44 0.75 -10.25
C GLY A 56 -1.91 1.10 -11.66
N ILE A 57 -3.13 1.64 -11.79
CA ILE A 57 -3.69 2.08 -13.09
C ILE A 57 -2.87 3.27 -13.66
N LEU A 58 -2.51 4.25 -12.83
CA LEU A 58 -1.73 5.41 -13.26
C LEU A 58 -0.30 5.03 -13.67
N ILE A 59 0.32 4.10 -12.95
CA ILE A 59 1.63 3.52 -13.32
C ILE A 59 1.49 2.80 -14.66
N TRP A 60 0.47 1.94 -14.84
CA TRP A 60 0.25 1.21 -16.10
C TRP A 60 0.08 2.11 -17.32
N LYS A 61 -0.61 3.25 -17.14
CA LYS A 61 -0.85 4.26 -18.18
C LYS A 61 0.33 5.23 -18.38
N ASP A 62 1.42 5.07 -17.64
CA ASP A 62 2.59 5.98 -17.63
C ASP A 62 2.22 7.45 -17.41
N SER A 63 1.20 7.72 -16.58
CA SER A 63 0.71 9.07 -16.34
C SER A 63 1.66 9.86 -15.45
N ALA A 64 1.99 11.11 -15.78
CA ALA A 64 2.85 11.95 -14.93
C ALA A 64 2.41 12.06 -13.45
N LYS A 65 1.14 11.79 -13.16
CA LYS A 65 0.54 11.82 -11.81
C LYS A 65 0.90 10.62 -10.92
N TYR A 66 1.51 9.54 -11.42
CA TYR A 66 1.82 8.38 -10.56
C TYR A 66 2.88 8.71 -9.50
N LYS A 67 3.84 9.60 -9.77
CA LYS A 67 4.94 9.93 -8.83
C LYS A 67 4.45 10.49 -7.49
N PRO A 68 3.75 11.64 -7.45
CA PRO A 68 3.29 12.19 -6.17
C PRO A 68 2.41 11.20 -5.41
N LEU A 69 1.63 10.38 -6.13
CA LEU A 69 0.80 9.36 -5.52
C LEU A 69 1.63 8.23 -4.88
N THR A 70 2.68 7.75 -5.54
CA THR A 70 3.60 6.75 -4.95
C THR A 70 4.32 7.28 -3.71
N TYR A 71 4.72 8.56 -3.71
CA TYR A 71 5.29 9.22 -2.53
C TYR A 71 4.28 9.26 -1.37
N PHE A 72 3.07 9.74 -1.66
CA PHE A 72 2.00 9.82 -0.67
C PHE A 72 1.70 8.47 -0.03
N ILE A 73 1.54 7.42 -0.84
CA ILE A 73 1.23 6.08 -0.33
C ILE A 73 2.36 5.54 0.53
N THR A 74 3.62 5.61 0.06
CA THR A 74 4.78 5.13 0.82
C THR A 74 4.92 5.88 2.14
N SER A 75 4.83 7.22 2.13
CA SER A 75 4.92 8.03 3.35
C SER A 75 3.81 7.72 4.33
N ALA A 76 2.55 7.60 3.86
CA ALA A 76 1.42 7.25 4.71
C ALA A 76 1.63 5.88 5.38
N HIS A 77 2.10 4.88 4.62
CA HIS A 77 2.39 3.56 5.18
C HIS A 77 3.51 3.59 6.22
N ILE A 78 4.60 4.31 5.95
CA ILE A 78 5.69 4.45 6.92
C ILE A 78 5.21 5.13 8.20
N ILE A 79 4.45 6.22 8.10
CA ILE A 79 3.93 6.94 9.26
C ILE A 79 3.04 6.02 10.11
N VAL A 80 2.09 5.34 9.47
CA VAL A 80 1.19 4.41 10.19
C VAL A 80 1.99 3.26 10.80
N PHE A 81 2.96 2.70 10.09
CA PHE A 81 3.81 1.64 10.63
C PHE A 81 4.60 2.11 11.86
N LEU A 82 5.24 3.28 11.80
CA LEU A 82 5.95 3.87 12.95
C LEU A 82 5.01 4.12 14.13
N LEU A 83 3.82 4.63 13.88
CA LEU A 83 2.81 4.85 14.90
C LEU A 83 2.39 3.52 15.56
N LEU A 84 2.22 2.44 14.80
CA LEU A 84 1.90 1.13 15.35
C LEU A 84 3.00 0.58 16.25
N ILE A 85 4.28 0.67 15.86
CA ILE A 85 5.37 0.07 16.63
C ILE A 85 5.84 0.95 17.81
N ILE A 86 5.58 2.25 17.78
CA ILE A 86 6.01 3.18 18.85
C ILE A 86 4.90 3.43 19.87
N VAL A 87 3.65 3.58 19.41
CA VAL A 87 2.54 4.06 20.25
C VAL A 87 1.54 2.96 20.58
N PHE A 88 1.33 1.99 19.69
CA PHE A 88 0.26 0.99 19.82
C PHE A 88 0.77 -0.45 19.89
N SER A 89 2.07 -0.65 20.14
CA SER A 89 2.73 -1.96 20.07
C SER A 89 2.24 -2.96 21.11
N ASP A 90 1.68 -2.47 22.21
CA ASP A 90 1.15 -3.23 23.33
C ASP A 90 -0.33 -3.61 23.18
N VAL A 91 -1.08 -2.88 22.33
CA VAL A 91 -2.53 -3.09 22.15
C VAL A 91 -2.85 -3.84 20.86
N ILE A 92 -2.02 -3.70 19.83
CA ILE A 92 -2.32 -4.26 18.52
C ILE A 92 -1.75 -5.67 18.33
N SER A 93 -2.47 -6.51 17.58
CA SER A 93 -1.97 -7.84 17.24
C SER A 93 -0.70 -7.82 16.38
N ASP A 94 0.21 -8.76 16.63
CA ASP A 94 1.39 -9.01 15.79
C ASP A 94 1.02 -9.24 14.31
N HIS A 95 -0.15 -9.84 14.07
CA HIS A 95 -0.69 -10.03 12.71
C HIS A 95 -0.93 -8.69 12.00
N SER A 96 -1.46 -7.68 12.71
CA SER A 96 -1.71 -6.35 12.14
C SER A 96 -0.40 -5.63 11.85
N ILE A 97 0.59 -5.72 12.75
CA ILE A 97 1.93 -5.17 12.55
C ILE A 97 2.58 -5.82 11.34
N SER A 98 2.61 -7.16 11.27
CA SER A 98 3.18 -7.91 10.16
C SER A 98 2.54 -7.55 8.82
N ALA A 99 1.21 -7.45 8.76
CA ALA A 99 0.50 -7.02 7.56
C ALA A 99 0.86 -5.59 7.14
N MET A 100 1.05 -4.68 8.11
CA MET A 100 1.45 -3.30 7.85
C MET A 100 2.91 -3.20 7.40
N THR A 101 3.81 -4.00 7.98
CA THR A 101 5.21 -4.15 7.56
C THR A 101 5.27 -4.58 6.10
N PHE A 102 4.54 -5.63 5.73
CA PHE A 102 4.50 -6.13 4.35
C PHE A 102 4.11 -5.03 3.36
N ARG A 103 3.02 -4.29 3.64
CA ARG A 103 2.57 -3.18 2.77
C ARG A 103 3.61 -2.07 2.70
N SER A 104 4.23 -1.70 3.81
CA SER A 104 5.23 -0.63 3.87
C SER A 104 6.46 -0.99 3.05
N VAL A 105 6.99 -2.19 3.22
CA VAL A 105 8.15 -2.69 2.46
C VAL A 105 7.82 -2.80 0.97
N ALA A 106 6.68 -3.38 0.61
CA ALA A 106 6.25 -3.47 -0.79
C ALA A 106 6.17 -2.08 -1.44
N TRP A 107 5.55 -1.10 -0.77
CA TRP A 107 5.42 0.25 -1.30
C TRP A 107 6.74 1.02 -1.38
N ILE A 108 7.67 0.80 -0.45
CA ILE A 108 9.04 1.34 -0.56
C ILE A 108 9.69 0.80 -1.84
N ILE A 109 9.64 -0.51 -2.07
CA ILE A 109 10.23 -1.16 -3.25
C ILE A 109 9.59 -0.64 -4.54
N PHE A 110 8.25 -0.56 -4.59
CA PHE A 110 7.52 -0.09 -5.76
C PHE A 110 7.91 1.34 -6.11
N SER A 111 7.92 2.22 -5.11
CA SER A 111 8.31 3.62 -5.25
C SER A 111 9.75 3.76 -5.76
N LEU A 112 10.71 3.06 -5.18
CA LEU A 112 12.11 3.11 -5.62
C LEU A 112 12.29 2.66 -7.08
N ILE A 113 11.63 1.57 -7.48
CA ILE A 113 11.70 1.05 -8.85
C ILE A 113 11.09 2.05 -9.84
N VAL A 114 9.91 2.58 -9.51
CA VAL A 114 9.19 3.54 -10.37
C VAL A 114 9.98 4.83 -10.53
N TRP A 115 10.58 5.34 -9.46
CA TRP A 115 11.38 6.58 -9.50
C TRP A 115 12.68 6.40 -10.29
N LYS A 116 13.39 5.27 -10.08
CA LYS A 116 14.61 4.96 -10.83
C LYS A 116 14.35 4.81 -12.33
N SER A 117 13.21 4.22 -12.72
CA SER A 117 12.89 4.01 -14.12
C SER A 117 12.74 5.32 -14.90
N LYS A 118 12.12 6.35 -14.31
CA LYS A 118 11.96 7.65 -14.99
C LYS A 118 13.28 8.45 -15.06
N SER A 119 14.13 8.38 -14.03
CA SER A 119 15.48 8.99 -14.08
C SER A 119 16.31 8.51 -15.29
N VAL A 120 16.09 7.27 -15.74
CA VAL A 120 16.74 6.74 -16.95
C VAL A 120 16.09 7.22 -18.24
N MET A 121 14.77 7.49 -18.26
CA MET A 121 14.06 7.97 -19.46
C MET A 121 14.16 9.48 -19.66
N ASP A 122 14.37 10.27 -18.59
CA ASP A 122 14.59 11.73 -18.70
C ASP A 122 16.04 12.06 -19.17
N LYS A 123 16.94 11.06 -19.28
CA LYS A 123 18.35 11.21 -19.67
C LYS A 123 18.68 10.73 -21.09
N THR A 124 17.69 10.23 -21.83
CA THR A 124 17.78 9.74 -23.22
C THR A 124 16.90 10.59 -24.11
#